data_AF-A0A5J9T8Z5-F1
#
_entry.id   AF-A0A5J9T8Z5-F1
#
_cell.length_a   1.000
_cell.length_b   1.000
_cell.length_c   1.000
_cell.angle_alpha   90.00
_cell.angle_beta   90.00
_cell.angle_gamma   90.00
#
_symmetry.space_group_name_H-M   'P 1'
#
loop_
_entity.id
_entity.type
_entity.pdbx_description
1 polymer ?
#
loop_
_entity_poly.entity_id
_entity_poly.type
_entity_poly.pdbx_seq_one_letter_code
_entity_poly.pdbx_strand_id
1 'polypeptide(L)'
;MGISMSTARYKICRFNEKPNGGMFALLGLQVLLEYGRTGAARPPVTAALLAANSLVYLRLGPLDDILPMNCDVSFNPYRIIEGGQWSRLLSSPFVHAHEPHIFFNMTNLLWLGSELEPAMGSARFAAMVATLLGLSQGITLLLCKGLYFLGDGTEYFVHHAVGFSGVLFAMKVVWTAWCPKDTMSLVLVMPAKYTTWAELLLTKTMVPQSSFIGHLGGILAGYVYLRLNRLFGGPEPPTRRFAPRAMGARHASARKTPPPGLWRCSSCACDNLLSSNICGTCSTAREDLAFMRRRLQPPSSRDAP
;
A
#
# COMPACT_ATOMS: atom_id res chain seq x y z
N MET A 1 16.95 -35.63 11.68
CA MET A 1 15.77 -34.81 12.00
C MET A 1 15.07 -34.45 10.69
N GLY A 2 14.16 -35.31 10.23
CA GLY A 2 13.36 -35.08 9.03
C GLY A 2 12.05 -34.41 9.41
N ILE A 3 11.97 -33.08 9.27
CA ILE A 3 10.67 -32.42 9.21
C ILE A 3 10.09 -32.82 7.86
N SER A 4 9.08 -33.70 7.88
CA SER A 4 8.42 -34.20 6.67
C SER A 4 8.05 -33.03 5.74
N MET A 5 8.55 -33.06 4.49
CA MET A 5 8.12 -32.14 3.42
C MET A 5 6.59 -32.16 3.20
N SER A 6 5.87 -33.17 3.73
CA SER A 6 4.42 -33.26 3.64
C SER A 6 3.71 -32.22 4.51
N THR A 7 4.20 -31.87 5.70
CA THR A 7 3.47 -30.97 6.63
C THR A 7 3.50 -29.51 6.21
N ALA A 8 4.59 -29.02 5.61
CA ALA A 8 4.67 -27.65 5.08
C ALA A 8 3.80 -27.47 3.82
N ARG A 9 3.88 -28.41 2.87
CA ARG A 9 2.98 -28.44 1.69
C ARG A 9 1.51 -28.56 2.09
N TYR A 10 1.20 -29.41 3.07
CA TYR A 10 -0.15 -29.61 3.58
C TYR A 10 -0.71 -28.33 4.22
N LYS A 11 0.10 -27.58 4.99
CA LYS A 11 -0.31 -26.29 5.55
C LYS A 11 -0.61 -25.27 4.44
N ILE A 12 0.25 -25.11 3.43
CA ILE A 12 0.06 -24.12 2.36
C ILE A 12 -1.09 -24.49 1.41
N CYS A 13 -1.31 -25.79 1.12
CA CYS A 13 -2.42 -26.23 0.28
C CYS A 13 -3.79 -26.16 0.97
N ARG A 14 -3.87 -26.23 2.31
CA ARG A 14 -5.13 -26.43 3.05
C ARG A 14 -5.54 -25.33 4.01
N PHE A 15 -4.91 -24.16 4.00
CA PHE A 15 -5.54 -22.98 4.60
C PHE A 15 -6.63 -22.44 3.65
N ASN A 16 -7.69 -23.22 3.49
CA ASN A 16 -8.97 -22.73 3.02
C ASN A 16 -9.96 -23.00 4.16
N GLU A 17 -9.59 -22.61 5.39
CA GLU A 17 -10.59 -22.48 6.44
C GLU A 17 -11.64 -21.52 5.90
N LYS A 18 -12.91 -21.97 5.86
CA LYS A 18 -14.01 -21.10 5.44
C LYS A 18 -13.87 -19.80 6.23
N PRO A 19 -13.85 -18.63 5.57
CA PRO A 19 -13.73 -17.37 6.28
C PRO A 19 -14.83 -17.33 7.35
N ASN A 20 -14.43 -17.02 8.59
CA ASN A 20 -15.39 -16.75 9.65
C ASN A 20 -16.21 -15.49 9.31
N GLY A 21 -15.72 -14.69 8.35
CA GLY A 21 -16.41 -13.59 7.69
C GLY A 21 -16.33 -12.29 8.48
N GLY A 22 -15.97 -12.35 9.76
CA GLY A 22 -15.90 -11.21 10.65
C GLY A 22 -14.87 -10.16 10.22
N MET A 23 -13.64 -10.57 9.93
CA MET A 23 -12.60 -9.62 9.50
C MET A 23 -12.86 -9.14 8.07
N PHE A 24 -13.44 -9.99 7.22
CA PHE A 24 -13.84 -9.59 5.88
C PHE A 24 -14.97 -8.54 5.89
N ALA A 25 -15.94 -8.67 6.79
CA ALA A 25 -16.97 -7.65 7.01
C ALA A 25 -16.37 -6.33 7.54
N LEU A 26 -15.38 -6.40 8.44
CA LEU A 26 -14.64 -5.23 8.90
C LEU A 26 -13.86 -4.55 7.76
N LEU A 27 -13.24 -5.34 6.86
CA LEU A 27 -12.59 -4.80 5.67
C LEU A 27 -13.61 -4.09 4.76
N GLY A 28 -14.78 -4.70 4.54
CA GLY A 28 -15.89 -4.08 3.81
C GLY A 28 -16.31 -2.74 4.44
N LEU A 29 -16.46 -2.70 5.76
CA LEU A 29 -16.75 -1.46 6.49
C LEU A 29 -15.65 -0.42 6.33
N GLN A 30 -14.37 -0.79 6.40
CA GLN A 30 -13.24 0.13 6.17
C GLN A 30 -13.30 0.74 4.75
N VAL A 31 -13.57 -0.08 3.73
CA VAL A 31 -13.71 0.39 2.35
C VAL A 31 -14.90 1.33 2.20
N LEU A 32 -16.05 0.98 2.78
CA LEU A 32 -17.24 1.85 2.78
C LEU A 32 -16.98 3.19 3.47
N LEU A 33 -16.29 3.18 4.62
CA LEU A 33 -15.94 4.41 5.33
C LEU A 33 -14.93 5.26 4.56
N GLU A 34 -14.02 4.64 3.82
CA GLU A 34 -13.02 5.38 3.06
C GLU A 34 -13.61 5.97 1.76
N TYR A 35 -14.43 5.21 1.02
CA TYR A 35 -14.99 5.63 -0.28
C TYR A 35 -16.36 6.32 -0.18
N GLY A 36 -17.11 6.06 0.90
CA GLY A 36 -18.50 6.52 1.08
C GLY A 36 -18.64 7.91 1.68
N ARG A 37 -17.55 8.51 2.20
CA ARG A 37 -17.58 9.90 2.71
C ARG A 37 -17.81 10.89 1.55
N THR A 38 -18.62 11.91 1.79
CA THR A 38 -18.83 13.00 0.85
C THR A 38 -17.50 13.72 0.58
N GLY A 39 -17.15 13.90 -0.70
CA GLY A 39 -15.86 14.50 -1.10
C GLY A 39 -14.64 13.60 -0.91
N ALA A 40 -14.81 12.31 -0.57
CA ALA A 40 -13.68 11.38 -0.51
C ALA A 40 -13.04 11.18 -1.88
N ALA A 41 -11.71 11.10 -1.88
CA ALA A 41 -10.98 10.55 -3.01
C ALA A 41 -11.40 9.09 -3.22
N ARG A 42 -11.66 8.69 -4.46
CA ARG A 42 -12.03 7.32 -4.83
C ARG A 42 -10.93 6.73 -5.71
N PRO A 43 -9.81 6.29 -5.13
CA PRO A 43 -8.64 5.84 -5.88
C PRO A 43 -8.96 4.53 -6.65
N PRO A 44 -9.17 4.58 -7.97
CA PRO A 44 -9.72 3.45 -8.72
C PRO A 44 -8.78 2.24 -8.80
N VAL A 45 -7.46 2.44 -8.86
CA VAL A 45 -6.50 1.33 -8.95
C VAL A 45 -6.41 0.60 -7.61
N THR A 46 -6.45 1.35 -6.51
CA THR A 46 -6.53 0.81 -5.15
C THR A 46 -7.81 -0.02 -4.99
N ALA A 47 -8.96 0.49 -5.43
CA ALA A 47 -10.22 -0.26 -5.44
C ALA A 47 -10.12 -1.55 -6.27
N ALA A 48 -9.54 -1.47 -7.46
CA ALA A 48 -9.36 -2.62 -8.34
C ALA A 48 -8.45 -3.70 -7.73
N LEU A 49 -7.34 -3.29 -7.09
CA LEU A 49 -6.44 -4.22 -6.41
C LEU A 49 -7.10 -4.86 -5.18
N LEU A 50 -7.85 -4.09 -4.39
CA LEU A 50 -8.64 -4.62 -3.26
C LEU A 50 -9.67 -5.65 -3.74
N ALA A 51 -10.40 -5.32 -4.81
CA ALA A 51 -11.40 -6.20 -5.40
C ALA A 51 -10.74 -7.48 -5.97
N ALA A 52 -9.64 -7.36 -6.71
CA ALA A 52 -8.94 -8.50 -7.30
C ALA A 52 -8.46 -9.50 -6.23
N ASN A 53 -7.77 -9.01 -5.18
CA ASN A 53 -7.31 -9.86 -4.09
C ASN A 53 -8.47 -10.50 -3.30
N SER A 54 -9.54 -9.72 -3.08
CA SER A 54 -10.77 -10.18 -2.42
C SER A 54 -11.47 -11.30 -3.21
N LEU A 55 -11.60 -11.13 -4.53
CA LEU A 55 -12.23 -12.11 -5.41
C LEU A 55 -11.42 -13.41 -5.48
N VAL A 56 -10.08 -13.29 -5.61
CA VAL A 56 -9.18 -14.45 -5.63
C VAL A 56 -9.24 -15.24 -4.32
N TYR A 57 -9.37 -14.54 -3.18
CA TYR A 57 -9.48 -15.19 -1.88
C TYR A 57 -10.84 -15.82 -1.62
N LEU A 58 -11.94 -15.11 -1.92
CA LEU A 58 -13.29 -15.60 -1.66
C LEU A 58 -13.74 -16.71 -2.61
N ARG A 59 -13.16 -16.78 -3.81
CA ARG A 59 -13.48 -17.80 -4.84
C ARG A 59 -14.99 -17.97 -5.08
N LEU A 60 -15.69 -16.86 -5.24
CA LEU A 60 -17.16 -16.87 -5.32
C LEU A 60 -17.65 -17.56 -6.60
N GLY A 61 -18.56 -18.52 -6.45
CA GLY A 61 -19.25 -19.16 -7.57
C GLY A 61 -18.30 -19.94 -8.49
N PRO A 62 -18.39 -19.79 -9.83
CA PRO A 62 -17.53 -20.51 -10.79
C PRO A 62 -16.03 -20.24 -10.63
N LEU A 63 -15.65 -19.20 -9.88
CA LEU A 63 -14.24 -18.90 -9.62
C LEU A 63 -13.54 -20.01 -8.82
N ASP A 64 -14.26 -20.78 -7.99
CA ASP A 64 -13.65 -21.85 -7.20
C ASP A 64 -13.07 -22.97 -8.08
N ASP A 65 -13.78 -23.30 -9.16
CA ASP A 65 -13.36 -24.34 -10.11
C ASP A 65 -12.23 -23.85 -11.05
N ILE A 66 -12.16 -22.55 -11.31
CA ILE A 66 -11.20 -21.96 -12.26
C ILE A 66 -9.88 -21.60 -11.57
N LEU A 67 -9.93 -21.13 -10.32
CA LEU A 67 -8.75 -20.57 -9.65
C LEU A 67 -7.86 -21.68 -9.06
N PRO A 68 -6.56 -21.69 -9.39
CA PRO A 68 -5.62 -22.70 -8.93
C PRO A 68 -5.48 -22.67 -7.40
N MET A 69 -5.15 -23.80 -6.78
CA MET A 69 -4.94 -23.81 -5.33
C MET A 69 -3.70 -23.00 -4.95
N ASN A 70 -3.66 -22.48 -3.72
CA ASN A 70 -2.54 -21.67 -3.23
C ASN A 70 -1.17 -22.33 -3.45
N CYS A 71 -1.06 -23.65 -3.29
CA CYS A 71 0.21 -24.35 -3.50
C CYS A 71 0.63 -24.46 -4.97
N ASP A 72 -0.33 -24.43 -5.90
CA ASP A 72 -0.07 -24.43 -7.34
C ASP A 72 0.50 -23.10 -7.82
N VAL A 73 0.20 -21.99 -7.12
CA VAL A 73 0.64 -20.65 -7.49
C VAL A 73 1.56 -19.97 -6.50
N SER A 74 1.84 -20.59 -5.35
CA SER A 74 2.79 -20.06 -4.35
C SER A 74 4.17 -19.81 -4.95
N PHE A 75 4.83 -18.76 -4.46
CA PHE A 75 6.19 -18.44 -4.85
C PHE A 75 7.14 -19.53 -4.35
N ASN A 76 7.86 -20.18 -5.26
CA ASN A 76 8.90 -21.15 -4.93
C ASN A 76 10.05 -21.01 -5.93
N PRO A 77 11.26 -20.61 -5.49
CA PRO A 77 12.40 -20.30 -6.37
C PRO A 77 12.78 -21.46 -7.29
N TYR A 78 12.89 -22.66 -6.75
CA TYR A 78 13.21 -23.87 -7.51
C TYR A 78 12.18 -24.13 -8.62
N ARG A 79 10.88 -24.06 -8.33
CA ARG A 79 9.82 -24.25 -9.35
C ARG A 79 9.78 -23.15 -10.40
N ILE A 80 10.12 -21.92 -10.02
CA ILE A 80 10.18 -20.79 -10.95
C ILE A 80 11.35 -20.99 -11.93
N ILE A 81 12.54 -21.29 -11.42
CA ILE A 81 13.77 -21.36 -12.21
C ILE A 81 13.87 -22.70 -12.95
N GLU A 82 13.90 -23.81 -12.21
CA GLU A 82 14.11 -25.15 -12.79
C GLU A 82 12.84 -25.70 -13.41
N GLY A 83 11.69 -25.39 -12.79
CA GLY A 83 10.39 -25.84 -13.28
C GLY A 83 9.79 -24.95 -14.38
N GLY A 84 10.42 -23.81 -14.71
CA GLY A 84 9.91 -22.85 -15.69
C GLY A 84 8.55 -22.23 -15.34
N GLN A 85 8.12 -22.30 -14.08
CA GLN A 85 6.78 -21.85 -13.65
C GLN A 85 6.78 -20.34 -13.36
N TRP A 86 7.16 -19.55 -14.35
CA TRP A 86 7.31 -18.09 -14.24
C TRP A 86 6.01 -17.37 -13.85
N SER A 87 4.85 -17.95 -14.16
CA SER A 87 3.54 -17.43 -13.74
C SER A 87 3.43 -17.24 -12.22
N ARG A 88 4.16 -18.05 -11.43
CA ARG A 88 4.22 -17.93 -9.95
C ARG A 88 4.69 -16.55 -9.50
N LEU A 89 5.58 -15.89 -10.25
CA LEU A 89 6.05 -14.53 -9.95
C LEU A 89 4.90 -13.52 -9.97
N LEU A 90 3.90 -13.72 -10.84
CA LEU A 90 2.75 -12.83 -10.95
C LEU A 90 1.59 -13.27 -10.06
N SER A 91 1.35 -14.57 -9.92
CA SER A 91 0.17 -15.09 -9.22
C SER A 91 0.33 -15.16 -7.70
N SER A 92 1.53 -15.44 -7.19
CA SER A 92 1.76 -15.61 -5.74
C SER A 92 1.41 -14.39 -4.89
N PRO A 93 1.57 -13.12 -5.34
CA PRO A 93 1.16 -11.95 -4.57
C PRO A 93 -0.35 -11.84 -4.36
N PHE A 94 -1.18 -12.46 -5.22
CA PHE A 94 -2.63 -12.28 -5.18
C PHE A 94 -3.37 -13.39 -4.41
N VAL A 95 -2.71 -14.51 -4.16
CA VAL A 95 -3.26 -15.56 -3.28
C VAL A 95 -2.92 -15.30 -1.83
N HIS A 96 -3.83 -15.65 -0.92
CA HIS A 96 -3.68 -15.42 0.51
C HIS A 96 -3.98 -16.70 1.29
N ALA A 97 -3.22 -16.92 2.35
CA ALA A 97 -3.31 -18.14 3.13
C ALA A 97 -4.56 -18.18 4.01
N HIS A 98 -4.93 -17.11 4.72
CA HIS A 98 -6.03 -17.13 5.70
C HIS A 98 -6.65 -15.75 5.88
N GLU A 99 -7.80 -15.68 6.56
CA GLU A 99 -8.59 -14.46 6.66
C GLU A 99 -7.82 -13.29 7.32
N PRO A 100 -7.13 -13.48 8.45
CA PRO A 100 -6.25 -12.42 8.98
C PRO A 100 -5.19 -11.94 8.00
N HIS A 101 -4.60 -12.84 7.19
CA HIS A 101 -3.54 -12.48 6.25
C HIS A 101 -4.05 -11.56 5.14
N ILE A 102 -5.18 -11.89 4.51
CA ILE A 102 -5.79 -10.99 3.52
C ILE A 102 -6.29 -9.71 4.19
N PHE A 103 -6.89 -9.78 5.37
CA PHE A 103 -7.38 -8.60 6.08
C PHE A 103 -6.27 -7.57 6.30
N PHE A 104 -5.14 -7.96 6.92
CA PHE A 104 -4.05 -7.03 7.18
C PHE A 104 -3.36 -6.52 5.90
N ASN A 105 -3.24 -7.35 4.86
CA ASN A 105 -2.72 -6.89 3.57
C ASN A 105 -3.65 -5.85 2.94
N MET A 106 -4.96 -6.11 2.92
CA MET A 106 -5.93 -5.23 2.28
C MET A 106 -6.17 -3.96 3.08
N THR A 107 -6.13 -3.99 4.42
CA THR A 107 -6.13 -2.77 5.25
C THR A 107 -4.90 -1.90 4.95
N ASN A 108 -3.71 -2.50 4.84
CA ASN A 108 -2.49 -1.77 4.47
C ASN A 108 -2.55 -1.23 3.03
N LEU A 109 -3.10 -1.99 2.09
CA LEU A 109 -3.30 -1.56 0.71
C LEU A 109 -4.28 -0.39 0.62
N LEU A 110 -5.41 -0.47 1.33
CA LEU A 110 -6.41 0.59 1.38
C LEU A 110 -5.79 1.89 1.88
N TRP A 111 -5.02 1.83 2.97
CA TRP A 111 -4.36 3.00 3.55
C TRP A 111 -3.23 3.54 2.68
N LEU A 112 -2.29 2.70 2.22
CA LEU A 112 -1.20 3.17 1.34
C LEU A 112 -1.73 3.68 0.01
N GLY A 113 -2.72 3.00 -0.56
CA GLY A 113 -3.35 3.37 -1.82
C GLY A 113 -4.13 4.68 -1.74
N SER A 114 -4.88 4.91 -0.65
CA SER A 114 -5.60 6.17 -0.45
C SER A 114 -4.70 7.38 -0.25
N GLU A 115 -3.47 7.18 0.24
CA GLU A 115 -2.46 8.23 0.35
C GLU A 115 -1.67 8.43 -0.96
N LEU A 116 -1.16 7.34 -1.56
CA LEU A 116 -0.26 7.40 -2.71
C LEU A 116 -1.00 7.70 -4.03
N GLU A 117 -2.13 7.04 -4.30
CA GLU A 117 -2.78 7.12 -5.61
C GLU A 117 -3.29 8.53 -5.95
N PRO A 118 -4.01 9.24 -5.05
CA PRO A 118 -4.44 10.61 -5.33
C PRO A 118 -3.26 11.59 -5.50
N ALA A 119 -2.13 11.32 -4.84
CA ALA A 119 -0.98 12.21 -4.88
C ALA A 119 -0.13 12.10 -6.16
N MET A 120 -0.02 10.91 -6.76
CA MET A 120 0.74 10.71 -8.01
C MET A 120 -0.14 10.60 -9.25
N GLY A 121 -1.44 10.34 -9.07
CA GLY A 121 -2.41 10.01 -10.11
C GLY A 121 -2.43 8.52 -10.45
N SER A 122 -3.61 8.00 -10.79
CA SER A 122 -3.87 6.56 -10.97
C SER A 122 -2.94 5.86 -11.96
N ALA A 123 -2.61 6.48 -13.09
CA ALA A 123 -1.70 5.87 -14.08
C ALA A 123 -0.28 5.67 -13.52
N ARG A 124 0.27 6.67 -12.82
CA ARG A 124 1.59 6.58 -12.20
C ARG A 124 1.59 5.61 -11.02
N PHE A 125 0.50 5.58 -10.25
CA PHE A 125 0.32 4.63 -9.17
C PHE A 125 0.26 3.19 -9.68
N ALA A 126 -0.49 2.92 -10.73
CA ALA A 126 -0.54 1.60 -11.37
C ALA A 126 0.86 1.18 -11.88
N ALA A 127 1.58 2.08 -12.56
CA ALA A 127 2.93 1.82 -13.05
C ALA A 127 3.92 1.55 -11.90
N MET A 128 3.85 2.32 -10.81
CA MET A 128 4.64 2.09 -9.60
C MET A 128 4.33 0.71 -9.01
N VAL A 129 3.05 0.39 -8.76
CA VAL A 129 2.67 -0.91 -8.18
C VAL A 129 3.12 -2.08 -9.06
N ALA A 130 2.96 -1.99 -10.38
CA ALA A 130 3.43 -3.01 -11.32
C ALA A 130 4.96 -3.18 -11.28
N THR A 131 5.70 -2.06 -11.22
CA THR A 131 7.17 -2.08 -11.11
C THR A 131 7.62 -2.69 -9.78
N LEU A 132 6.99 -2.29 -8.67
CA LEU A 132 7.28 -2.82 -7.34
C LEU A 132 6.94 -4.31 -7.22
N LEU A 133 5.87 -4.77 -7.88
CA LEU A 133 5.55 -6.19 -7.98
C LEU A 133 6.70 -6.94 -8.66
N GLY A 134 7.11 -6.52 -9.86
CA GLY A 134 8.22 -7.16 -10.57
C GLY A 134 9.54 -7.15 -9.78
N LEU A 135 9.92 -5.99 -9.23
CA LEU A 135 11.14 -5.83 -8.44
C LEU A 135 11.12 -6.66 -7.16
N SER A 136 10.01 -6.67 -6.40
CA SER A 136 9.92 -7.43 -5.15
C SER A 136 10.05 -8.93 -5.38
N GLN A 137 9.39 -9.45 -6.41
CA GLN A 137 9.45 -10.86 -6.79
C GLN A 137 10.83 -11.26 -7.32
N GLY A 138 11.40 -10.43 -8.21
CA GLY A 138 12.74 -10.65 -8.76
C GLY A 138 13.84 -10.60 -7.70
N ILE A 139 13.81 -9.60 -6.80
CA ILE A 139 14.80 -9.49 -5.73
C ILE A 139 14.66 -10.65 -4.74
N THR A 140 13.43 -11.05 -4.38
CA THR A 140 13.23 -12.24 -3.52
C THR A 140 13.83 -13.49 -4.16
N LEU A 141 13.63 -13.68 -5.47
CA LEU A 141 14.20 -14.80 -6.22
C LEU A 141 15.74 -14.77 -6.20
N LEU A 142 16.34 -13.59 -6.41
CA LEU A 142 17.79 -13.39 -6.36
C LEU A 142 18.35 -13.63 -4.95
N LEU A 143 17.66 -13.21 -3.89
CA LEU A 143 18.06 -13.47 -2.51
C LEU A 143 18.07 -14.97 -2.21
N CYS A 144 17.00 -15.69 -2.56
CA CYS A 144 16.93 -17.15 -2.39
C CYS A 144 18.04 -17.87 -3.16
N LYS A 145 18.27 -17.48 -4.43
CA LYS A 145 19.33 -18.08 -5.26
C LYS A 145 20.73 -17.70 -4.75
N GLY A 146 20.92 -16.49 -4.24
CA GLY A 146 22.15 -16.03 -3.63
C GLY A 146 22.51 -16.85 -2.38
N LEU A 147 21.55 -17.10 -1.49
CA LEU A 147 21.74 -17.97 -0.32
C LEU A 147 22.16 -19.38 -0.73
N TYR A 148 21.54 -19.94 -1.78
CA TYR A 148 21.94 -21.24 -2.33
C TYR A 148 23.40 -21.25 -2.77
N PHE A 149 23.87 -20.21 -3.48
CA PHE A 149 25.28 -20.11 -3.86
C PHE A 149 26.23 -19.92 -2.68
N LEU A 150 25.76 -19.34 -1.57
CA LEU A 150 26.52 -19.20 -0.33
C LEU A 150 26.52 -20.49 0.54
N GLY A 151 25.91 -21.57 0.05
CA GLY A 151 25.89 -22.87 0.71
C GLY A 151 24.62 -23.16 1.54
N ASP A 152 23.65 -22.24 1.59
CA ASP A 152 22.34 -22.48 2.22
C ASP A 152 21.22 -22.54 1.18
N GLY A 153 20.92 -23.75 0.73
CA GLY A 153 19.86 -24.01 -0.26
C GLY A 153 18.44 -24.05 0.30
N THR A 154 18.24 -23.88 1.60
CA THR A 154 16.92 -24.11 2.24
C THR A 154 15.84 -23.24 1.60
N GLU A 155 16.09 -21.93 1.53
CA GLU A 155 15.16 -20.97 0.93
C GLU A 155 15.03 -21.10 -0.60
N TYR A 156 15.92 -21.84 -1.27
CA TYR A 156 15.80 -22.09 -2.70
C TYR A 156 14.80 -23.22 -2.99
N PHE A 157 14.90 -24.32 -2.24
CA PHE A 157 14.12 -25.54 -2.49
C PHE A 157 12.77 -25.55 -1.79
N VAL A 158 12.72 -25.18 -0.51
CA VAL A 158 11.52 -25.36 0.33
C VAL A 158 10.73 -24.08 0.56
N HIS A 159 11.20 -22.94 0.06
CA HIS A 159 10.50 -21.68 0.25
C HIS A 159 9.16 -21.67 -0.46
N HIS A 160 8.14 -21.25 0.28
CA HIS A 160 6.80 -21.05 -0.22
C HIS A 160 6.23 -19.78 0.39
N ALA A 161 5.92 -18.80 -0.46
CA ALA A 161 5.31 -17.55 -0.05
C ALA A 161 4.07 -17.22 -0.88
N VAL A 162 3.11 -16.57 -0.24
CA VAL A 162 1.88 -16.05 -0.85
C VAL A 162 1.58 -14.69 -0.22
N GLY A 163 0.81 -13.86 -0.91
CA GLY A 163 0.29 -12.60 -0.39
C GLY A 163 1.00 -11.36 -0.91
N PHE A 164 0.26 -10.25 -0.88
CA PHE A 164 0.65 -8.99 -1.50
C PHE A 164 1.69 -8.20 -0.66
N SER A 165 2.07 -8.73 0.50
CA SER A 165 2.86 -8.04 1.52
C SER A 165 4.22 -7.55 1.02
N GLY A 166 4.93 -8.31 0.17
CA GLY A 166 6.19 -7.86 -0.43
C GLY A 166 6.04 -6.55 -1.21
N VAL A 167 4.93 -6.41 -1.96
CA VAL A 167 4.60 -5.18 -2.68
C VAL A 167 4.24 -4.06 -1.70
N LEU A 168 3.50 -4.36 -0.63
CA LEU A 168 3.14 -3.39 0.41
C LEU A 168 4.35 -2.85 1.17
N PHE A 169 5.33 -3.69 1.50
CA PHE A 169 6.60 -3.26 2.07
C PHE A 169 7.35 -2.32 1.13
N ALA A 170 7.35 -2.63 -0.18
CA ALA A 170 7.95 -1.77 -1.19
C ALA A 170 7.21 -0.43 -1.33
N MET A 171 5.87 -0.43 -1.37
CA MET A 171 5.04 0.77 -1.40
C MET A 171 5.26 1.63 -0.16
N LYS A 172 5.44 1.02 1.02
CA LYS A 172 5.72 1.72 2.26
C LYS A 172 7.07 2.45 2.21
N VAL A 173 8.10 1.86 1.59
CA VAL A 173 9.38 2.57 1.35
C VAL A 173 9.17 3.78 0.44
N VAL A 174 8.35 3.67 -0.60
CA VAL A 174 8.03 4.82 -1.46
C VAL A 174 7.28 5.90 -0.68
N TRP A 175 6.26 5.50 0.08
CA TRP A 175 5.47 6.41 0.90
C TRP A 175 6.31 7.14 1.96
N THR A 176 7.18 6.44 2.69
CA THR A 176 8.06 7.08 3.69
C THR A 176 9.06 8.05 3.06
N ALA A 177 9.53 7.77 1.83
CA ALA A 177 10.37 8.69 1.08
C ALA A 177 9.62 9.96 0.61
N TRP A 178 8.30 9.85 0.39
CA TRP A 178 7.44 10.96 -0.02
C TRP A 178 6.89 11.77 1.17
N CYS A 179 6.90 11.20 2.39
CA CYS A 179 6.37 11.82 3.62
C CYS A 179 7.43 11.91 4.76
N PRO A 180 8.45 12.78 4.66
CA PRO A 180 9.65 12.70 5.50
C PRO A 180 9.55 13.22 6.96
N LYS A 181 8.37 13.53 7.54
CA LYS A 181 8.30 14.06 8.93
C LYS A 181 7.18 13.44 9.77
N ASP A 182 7.56 13.08 11.00
CA ASP A 182 6.78 12.55 12.14
C ASP A 182 5.63 11.63 11.73
N THR A 183 6.04 10.48 11.21
CA THR A 183 5.18 9.60 10.46
C THR A 183 4.59 8.52 11.35
N MET A 184 3.29 8.63 11.64
CA MET A 184 2.50 7.53 12.22
C MET A 184 2.51 6.36 11.23
N SER A 185 3.02 5.21 11.65
CA SER A 185 2.62 3.94 11.05
C SER A 185 1.33 3.46 11.70
N LEU A 186 0.62 2.52 11.07
CA LEU A 186 -0.64 1.96 11.58
C LEU A 186 -0.50 1.38 13.01
N VAL A 187 0.73 1.08 13.47
CA VAL A 187 1.01 0.38 14.74
C VAL A 187 2.01 1.12 15.65
N LEU A 188 2.96 1.87 15.10
CA LEU A 188 4.07 2.49 15.85
C LEU A 188 4.27 3.97 15.47
N VAL A 189 4.40 4.83 16.48
CA VAL A 189 4.82 6.23 16.31
C VAL A 189 6.35 6.26 16.29
N MET A 190 6.95 6.27 15.11
CA MET A 190 8.39 6.24 14.91
C MET A 190 8.78 7.09 13.70
N PRO A 191 10.03 7.60 13.61
CA PRO A 191 10.49 8.29 12.40
C PRO A 191 10.31 7.41 11.15
N ALA A 192 9.81 7.99 10.05
CA ALA A 192 9.47 7.29 8.80
C ALA A 192 10.56 6.30 8.31
N LYS A 193 11.83 6.68 8.49
CA LYS A 193 13.01 5.88 8.12
C LYS A 193 13.09 4.52 8.83
N TYR A 194 12.51 4.39 10.02
CA TYR A 194 12.56 3.17 10.82
C TYR A 194 11.27 2.37 10.73
N THR A 195 10.17 2.96 10.26
CA THR A 195 8.85 2.34 10.21
C THR A 195 8.87 0.99 9.51
N THR A 196 9.43 0.93 8.30
CA THR A 196 9.43 -0.30 7.49
C THR A 196 10.28 -1.40 8.13
N TRP A 197 11.38 -1.04 8.79
CA TRP A 197 12.25 -1.99 9.48
C TRP A 197 11.62 -2.48 10.79
N ALA A 198 10.99 -1.59 11.56
CA ALA A 198 10.27 -1.94 12.77
C ALA A 198 9.10 -2.89 12.46
N GLU A 199 8.37 -2.65 11.37
CA GLU A 199 7.31 -3.55 10.92
C GLU A 199 7.82 -4.90 10.41
N LEU A 200 8.99 -4.94 9.77
CA LEU A 200 9.63 -6.21 9.40
C LEU A 200 9.92 -7.06 10.64
N LEU A 201 10.48 -6.44 11.69
CA LEU A 201 10.76 -7.11 12.95
C LEU A 201 9.47 -7.53 13.67
N LEU A 202 8.46 -6.66 13.70
CA LEU A 202 7.16 -6.94 14.31
C LEU A 202 6.46 -8.10 13.59
N THR A 203 6.54 -8.16 12.28
CA THR A 203 5.90 -9.22 11.50
C THR A 203 6.60 -10.55 11.73
N LYS A 204 7.93 -10.56 11.95
CA LYS A 204 8.66 -11.77 12.34
C LYS A 204 8.23 -12.30 13.71
N THR A 205 7.92 -11.44 14.67
CA THR A 205 7.51 -11.85 16.03
C THR A 205 6.03 -12.21 16.11
N MET A 206 5.15 -11.43 15.47
CA MET A 206 3.69 -11.62 15.54
C MET A 206 3.16 -12.63 14.53
N VAL A 207 3.80 -12.75 13.36
CA VAL A 207 3.42 -13.69 12.30
C VAL A 207 4.66 -14.47 11.84
N PRO A 208 5.19 -15.39 12.67
CA PRO A 208 6.45 -16.09 12.39
C PRO A 208 6.43 -16.94 11.11
N GLN A 209 5.23 -17.27 10.64
CA GLN A 209 4.98 -18.04 9.40
C GLN A 209 5.08 -17.18 8.13
N SER A 210 5.22 -15.86 8.25
CA SER A 210 5.38 -14.97 7.10
C SER A 210 6.78 -15.04 6.49
N SER A 211 6.87 -14.76 5.19
CA SER A 211 8.14 -14.82 4.45
C SER A 211 9.02 -13.60 4.76
N PHE A 212 9.99 -13.77 5.67
CA PHE A 212 10.98 -12.73 5.98
C PHE A 212 11.75 -12.30 4.72
N ILE A 213 12.22 -13.25 3.92
CA ILE A 213 12.96 -12.97 2.69
C ILE A 213 12.10 -12.25 1.64
N GLY A 214 10.80 -12.56 1.56
CA GLY A 214 9.86 -11.86 0.70
C GLY A 214 9.61 -10.41 1.13
N HIS A 215 9.45 -10.17 2.44
CA HIS A 215 9.33 -8.79 2.96
C HIS A 215 10.63 -8.00 2.77
N LEU A 216 11.80 -8.61 3.04
CA LEU A 216 13.10 -8.01 2.77
C LEU A 216 13.26 -7.67 1.28
N GLY A 217 12.89 -8.59 0.38
CA GLY A 217 12.87 -8.36 -1.06
C GLY A 217 11.97 -7.19 -1.45
N GLY A 218 10.81 -7.04 -0.80
CA GLY A 218 9.93 -5.87 -0.92
C GLY A 218 10.59 -4.55 -0.50
N ILE A 219 11.23 -4.51 0.66
CA ILE A 219 11.94 -3.32 1.15
C ILE A 219 13.04 -2.90 0.17
N LEU A 220 13.86 -3.85 -0.27
CA LEU A 220 14.93 -3.61 -1.24
C LEU A 220 14.36 -3.15 -2.60
N ALA A 221 13.25 -3.73 -3.05
CA ALA A 221 12.54 -3.29 -4.25
C ALA A 221 12.09 -1.84 -4.18
N GLY A 222 11.58 -1.39 -3.03
CA GLY A 222 11.23 0.01 -2.81
C GLY A 222 12.43 0.95 -2.95
N TYR A 223 13.58 0.60 -2.37
CA TYR A 223 14.81 1.40 -2.51
C TYR A 223 15.34 1.42 -3.95
N VAL A 224 15.33 0.27 -4.63
CA VAL A 224 15.71 0.16 -6.04
C VAL A 224 14.79 1.03 -6.90
N TYR A 225 13.48 0.95 -6.71
CA TYR A 225 12.51 1.80 -7.41
C TYR A 225 12.79 3.29 -7.23
N LEU A 226 13.00 3.75 -5.98
CA LEU A 226 13.33 5.15 -5.71
C LEU A 226 14.64 5.57 -6.39
N ARG A 227 15.63 4.68 -6.43
CA ARG A 227 16.91 4.95 -7.12
C ARG A 227 16.70 5.05 -8.63
N LEU A 228 15.98 4.11 -9.24
CA LEU A 228 15.67 4.12 -10.68
C LEU A 228 14.84 5.36 -11.05
N ASN A 229 13.83 5.70 -10.26
CA ASN A 229 13.00 6.88 -10.48
C ASN A 229 13.85 8.16 -10.47
N ARG A 230 14.84 8.29 -9.58
CA ARG A 230 15.77 9.43 -9.58
C ARG A 230 16.70 9.44 -10.80
N LEU A 231 17.17 8.28 -11.25
CA LEU A 231 18.10 8.19 -12.39
C LEU A 231 17.43 8.51 -13.72
N PHE A 232 16.16 8.13 -13.91
CA PHE A 232 15.42 8.33 -15.16
C PHE A 232 14.56 9.60 -15.17
N GLY A 233 14.86 10.57 -14.30
CA GLY A 233 14.12 11.84 -14.23
C GLY A 233 12.63 11.66 -13.89
N GLY A 234 12.30 10.58 -13.19
CA GLY A 234 10.96 10.32 -12.72
C GLY A 234 10.48 11.43 -11.78
N PRO A 235 9.16 11.63 -11.66
CA PRO A 235 8.59 12.72 -10.89
C PRO A 235 9.14 12.70 -9.47
N GLU A 236 9.66 13.84 -9.02
CA GLU A 236 10.12 14.00 -7.65
C GLU A 236 8.96 13.76 -6.67
N PRO A 237 9.25 13.26 -5.45
CA PRO A 237 8.25 13.25 -4.40
C PRO A 237 7.63 14.64 -4.31
N PRO A 238 6.29 14.76 -4.31
CA PRO A 238 5.66 16.05 -4.27
C PRO A 238 6.18 16.78 -3.03
N THR A 239 6.64 18.02 -3.20
CA THR A 239 7.03 18.91 -2.08
C THR A 239 5.84 19.27 -1.17
N ARG A 240 4.66 18.70 -1.43
CA ARG A 240 3.44 18.82 -0.65
C ARG A 240 3.56 17.99 0.61
N ARG A 241 3.42 18.67 1.75
CA ARG A 241 3.26 18.04 3.05
C ARG A 241 1.97 17.22 3.04
N PHE A 242 2.10 15.90 3.02
CA PHE A 242 1.02 15.02 3.45
C PHE A 242 0.77 15.29 4.94
N ALA A 243 -0.43 15.76 5.27
CA ALA A 243 -0.85 15.79 6.66
C ALA A 243 -1.12 14.35 7.08
N PRO A 244 -0.49 13.82 8.14
CA PRO A 244 -0.85 12.50 8.65
C PRO A 244 -2.33 12.52 9.02
N ARG A 245 -3.12 11.64 8.40
CA ARG A 245 -4.50 11.38 8.81
C ARG A 245 -4.44 10.58 10.12
N ALA A 246 -4.19 11.28 11.22
CA ALA A 246 -4.20 10.68 12.54
C ALA A 246 -5.61 10.14 12.82
N MET A 247 -5.69 8.82 13.04
CA MET A 247 -6.84 8.19 13.64
C MET A 247 -6.95 8.71 15.09
N GLY A 248 -7.70 9.79 15.28
CA GLY A 248 -8.18 10.20 16.60
C GLY A 248 -7.26 11.06 17.48
N ALA A 249 -6.22 11.71 16.98
CA ALA A 249 -5.44 12.67 17.77
C ALA A 249 -5.57 14.11 17.24
N ARG A 250 -6.40 14.91 17.92
CA ARG A 250 -6.39 16.37 17.79
C ARG A 250 -5.08 16.90 18.39
N HIS A 251 -4.00 16.90 17.62
CA HIS A 251 -2.88 17.78 17.91
C HIS A 251 -2.69 18.75 16.75
N ALA A 252 -3.29 19.93 16.95
CA ALA A 252 -3.04 21.09 16.13
C ALA A 252 -1.54 21.41 16.18
N SER A 253 -0.83 21.18 15.07
CA SER A 253 0.55 21.62 14.93
C SER A 253 0.58 23.14 14.90
N ALA A 254 1.15 23.73 15.94
CA ALA A 254 1.21 25.15 16.24
C ALA A 254 2.23 25.92 15.36
N ARG A 255 2.12 25.84 14.03
CA ARG A 255 2.75 26.82 13.15
C ARG A 255 1.66 27.69 12.54
N LYS A 256 1.43 28.87 13.15
CA LYS A 256 0.40 29.84 12.73
C LYS A 256 0.66 30.45 11.36
N THR A 257 1.89 30.35 10.83
CA THR A 257 2.29 30.99 9.57
C THR A 257 2.90 30.01 8.57
N PRO A 258 2.40 29.95 7.32
CA PRO A 258 3.03 29.17 6.25
C PRO A 258 4.37 29.81 5.83
N PRO A 259 5.30 29.02 5.23
CA PRO A 259 6.51 29.56 4.63
C PRO A 259 6.21 30.61 3.54
N PRO A 260 7.16 31.53 3.23
CA PRO A 260 7.01 32.46 2.12
C PRO A 260 6.68 31.73 0.82
N GLY A 261 5.69 32.21 0.06
CA GLY A 261 5.26 31.57 -1.19
C GLY A 261 4.09 30.58 -1.06
N LEU A 262 3.62 30.30 0.16
CA LEU A 262 2.56 29.33 0.44
C LEU A 262 1.40 29.95 1.26
N TRP A 263 0.18 29.44 1.07
CA TRP A 263 -0.96 29.71 1.95
C TRP A 263 -1.45 28.41 2.60
N ARG A 264 -1.96 28.49 3.83
CA ARG A 264 -2.41 27.32 4.58
C ARG A 264 -3.93 27.20 4.50
N CYS A 265 -4.42 26.03 4.08
CA CYS A 265 -5.85 25.76 4.01
C CYS A 265 -6.47 25.71 5.41
N SER A 266 -7.54 26.46 5.64
CA SER A 266 -8.29 26.48 6.90
C SER A 266 -8.98 25.15 7.22
N SER A 267 -9.40 24.39 6.20
CA SER A 267 -10.12 23.12 6.38
C SER A 267 -9.22 21.92 6.70
N CYS A 268 -8.04 21.84 6.09
CA CYS A 268 -7.16 20.67 6.20
C CYS A 268 -5.72 20.96 6.65
N ALA A 269 -5.40 22.22 6.95
CA ALA A 269 -4.07 22.69 7.37
C ALA A 269 -2.93 22.38 6.38
N CYS A 270 -3.23 21.99 5.14
CA CYS A 270 -2.25 21.77 4.08
C CYS A 270 -1.74 23.10 3.52
N ASP A 271 -0.43 23.18 3.26
CA ASP A 271 0.18 24.34 2.61
C ASP A 271 0.02 24.19 1.08
N ASN A 272 -0.44 25.26 0.42
CA ASN A 272 -0.73 25.32 -1.01
C ASN A 272 0.09 26.46 -1.64
N LEU A 273 0.44 26.34 -2.92
CA LEU A 273 1.09 27.41 -3.68
C LEU A 273 0.21 28.67 -3.71
N LEU A 274 0.80 29.85 -3.53
CA LEU A 274 0.10 31.14 -3.67
C LEU A 274 -0.59 31.30 -5.03
N SER A 275 -0.07 30.66 -6.09
CA SER A 275 -0.66 30.65 -7.43
C SER A 275 -1.93 29.81 -7.56
N SER A 276 -2.25 28.95 -6.59
CA SER A 276 -3.47 28.14 -6.58
C SER A 276 -4.51 28.73 -5.62
N ASN A 277 -5.73 28.94 -6.13
CA ASN A 277 -6.86 29.43 -5.32
C ASN A 277 -7.68 28.32 -4.68
N ILE A 278 -7.38 27.06 -5.00
CA ILE A 278 -8.08 25.87 -4.52
C ILE A 278 -7.06 24.98 -3.80
N CYS A 279 -7.46 24.44 -2.64
CA CYS A 279 -6.64 23.49 -1.92
C CYS A 279 -6.49 22.20 -2.74
N GLY A 280 -5.24 21.81 -3.03
CA GLY A 280 -4.96 20.62 -3.83
C GLY A 280 -5.25 19.29 -3.13
N THR A 281 -5.63 19.31 -1.85
CA THR A 281 -5.92 18.12 -1.03
C THR A 281 -7.43 17.95 -0.81
N CYS A 282 -8.12 18.99 -0.35
CA CYS A 282 -9.54 18.93 0.01
C CYS A 282 -10.46 19.76 -0.87
N SER A 283 -9.93 20.37 -1.94
CA SER A 283 -10.66 21.24 -2.87
C SER A 283 -11.32 22.48 -2.24
N THR A 284 -11.00 22.83 -0.99
CA THR A 284 -11.49 24.06 -0.34
C THR A 284 -10.90 25.29 -1.02
N ALA A 285 -11.73 26.28 -1.35
CA ALA A 285 -11.29 27.57 -1.89
C ALA A 285 -10.59 28.42 -0.81
N ARG A 286 -9.58 29.19 -1.22
CA ARG A 286 -8.85 30.10 -0.35
C ARG A 286 -9.77 31.22 0.18
N GLU A 287 -9.85 31.37 1.49
CA GLU A 287 -10.81 32.26 2.17
C GLU A 287 -10.57 33.75 1.89
N ASP A 288 -9.31 34.15 1.71
CA ASP A 288 -8.84 35.52 1.48
C ASP A 288 -9.48 36.13 0.21
N LEU A 289 -9.81 35.30 -0.78
CA LEU A 289 -10.45 35.70 -2.05
C LEU A 289 -11.96 35.47 -2.06
N ALA A 290 -12.47 34.53 -1.26
CA ALA A 290 -13.91 34.28 -1.12
C ALA A 290 -14.63 35.49 -0.50
N PHE A 291 -13.96 36.22 0.39
CA PHE A 291 -14.49 37.45 0.99
C PHE A 291 -14.50 38.63 0.00
N MET A 292 -13.49 38.75 -0.86
CA MET A 292 -13.42 39.76 -1.93
C MET A 292 -14.51 39.55 -2.99
N ARG A 293 -14.80 38.29 -3.38
CA ARG A 293 -15.85 37.97 -4.36
C ARG A 293 -17.26 38.32 -3.88
N ARG A 294 -17.55 38.18 -2.58
CA ARG A 294 -18.86 38.56 -2.01
C ARG A 294 -19.09 40.06 -1.94
N ARG A 295 -18.02 40.88 -1.86
CA ARG A 295 -18.13 42.35 -1.86
C ARG A 295 -18.28 42.96 -3.26
N LEU A 296 -17.90 42.22 -4.31
CA LEU A 296 -17.94 42.69 -5.70
C LEU A 296 -19.23 42.31 -6.45
N GLN A 297 -20.17 41.60 -5.80
CA GLN A 297 -21.51 41.43 -6.35
C GLN A 297 -22.36 42.67 -6.02
N PRO A 298 -22.79 43.46 -7.01
CA PRO A 298 -23.75 44.51 -6.75
C PRO A 298 -25.07 43.89 -6.24
N PRO A 299 -25.78 44.56 -5.31
CA PRO A 299 -27.06 44.07 -4.82
C PRO A 299 -28.03 43.90 -5.99
N SER A 300 -28.69 42.74 -6.05
CA SER A 300 -29.76 42.49 -7.02
C SER A 300 -30.90 43.48 -6.78
N SER A 301 -31.20 44.29 -7.78
CA SER A 301 -32.35 45.20 -7.80
C SER A 301 -33.66 44.39 -7.91
N ARG A 302 -34.10 43.82 -6.80
CA ARG A 302 -35.49 43.47 -6.55
C ARG A 302 -35.76 43.85 -5.11
N ASP A 303 -36.69 44.79 -4.96
CA ASP A 303 -37.39 45.22 -3.75
C ASP A 303 -37.07 46.66 -3.32
N ALA A 304 -37.84 47.58 -3.89
CA ALA A 304 -38.33 48.79 -3.23
C ALA A 304 -39.38 49.49 -4.14
N PRO A 305 -40.34 50.20 -3.56
CA PRO A 305 -41.37 49.76 -2.61
C PRO A 305 -42.72 49.45 -3.30
#